data_AF-A0A4Q5RXI2-F1
#
_entry.id   AF-A0A4Q5RXI2-F1
#
_cell.length_a   1.000
_cell.length_b   1.000
_cell.length_c   1.000
_cell.angle_alpha   90.00
_cell.angle_beta   90.00
_cell.angle_gamma   90.00
#
_symmetry.space_group_name_H-M   'P 1'
#
loop_
_entity.id
_entity.type
_entity.pdbx_description
1 polymer ?
#
loop_
_entity_poly.entity_id
_entity_poly.type
_entity_poly.pdbx_seq_one_letter_code
_entity_poly.pdbx_strand_id
1 'polypeptide(L)'
;MRLSLSGVFADAGAMWRNHRDILGAITGVFFVVPILGILFLMAQGGLPTDPDPVKLNEAVQKFYSDNLLSFLLANLMIDFGTFAVLILFLQPGNRTLGETLMLALRWLLPFIVIDVIAAILFGVGASLFLLPGLFAFGRTWLAAPALAANPEQGMLGAFREGWQRSNGLRWLLLIGASAATILIAIFVILLGSILLGMVASAAGDNQLFEMTGYVLIAIIGGIAWVTTALIRVSAYRRTEPRQGI
;
A
#
# COMPACT_ATOMS: atom_id res chain seq x y z
N MET A 1 -6.12 3.68 -24.79
CA MET A 1 -5.07 4.70 -24.52
C MET A 1 -3.72 4.00 -24.36
N ARG A 2 -2.58 4.64 -24.66
CA ARG A 2 -1.25 4.06 -24.31
C ARG A 2 -1.01 4.31 -22.81
N LEU A 3 -0.60 3.26 -22.07
CA LEU A 3 -0.21 3.39 -20.67
C LEU A 3 1.02 4.31 -20.58
N SER A 4 0.96 5.34 -19.76
CA SER A 4 2.05 6.28 -19.49
C SER A 4 2.05 6.66 -18.02
N LEU A 5 3.24 6.91 -17.46
CA LEU A 5 3.37 7.31 -16.05
C LEU A 5 2.60 8.61 -15.77
N SER A 6 2.81 9.64 -16.59
CA SER A 6 2.11 10.93 -16.46
C SER A 6 0.60 10.78 -16.49
N GLY A 7 0.07 9.93 -17.38
CA GLY A 7 -1.36 9.64 -17.43
C GLY A 7 -1.90 8.99 -16.16
N VAL A 8 -1.18 8.01 -15.62
CA VAL A 8 -1.57 7.30 -14.39
C VAL A 8 -1.58 8.25 -13.19
N PHE A 9 -0.54 9.07 -13.01
CA PHE A 9 -0.48 10.04 -11.93
C PHE A 9 -1.51 11.17 -12.09
N ALA A 10 -1.75 11.66 -13.30
CA ALA A 10 -2.73 12.72 -13.54
C ALA A 10 -4.17 12.28 -13.19
N ASP A 11 -4.52 11.05 -13.54
CA ASP A 11 -5.84 10.48 -13.24
C ASP A 11 -5.98 10.13 -11.75
N ALA A 12 -4.92 9.59 -11.11
CA ALA A 12 -4.88 9.44 -9.65
C ALA A 12 -5.05 10.79 -8.92
N GLY A 13 -4.38 11.85 -9.39
CA GLY A 13 -4.53 13.19 -8.84
C GLY A 13 -5.90 13.82 -9.08
N ALA A 14 -6.57 13.49 -10.20
CA ALA A 14 -7.95 13.89 -10.43
C ALA A 14 -8.91 13.19 -9.46
N MET A 15 -8.75 11.87 -9.25
CA MET A 15 -9.56 11.10 -8.29
C MET A 15 -9.39 11.64 -6.86
N TRP A 16 -8.16 11.95 -6.44
CA TRP A 16 -7.90 12.57 -5.14
C TRP A 16 -8.64 13.90 -4.99
N ARG A 17 -8.47 14.83 -5.94
CA ARG A 17 -9.07 16.17 -5.86
C ARG A 17 -10.60 16.14 -5.83
N ASN A 18 -11.20 15.23 -6.60
CA ASN A 18 -12.65 15.14 -6.72
C ASN A 18 -13.32 14.43 -5.53
N HIS A 19 -12.57 13.61 -4.79
CA HIS A 19 -13.10 12.80 -3.69
C HIS A 19 -12.29 12.94 -2.39
N ARG A 20 -11.62 14.08 -2.20
CA ARG A 20 -10.67 14.30 -1.09
C ARG A 20 -11.29 14.10 0.29
N ASP A 21 -12.57 14.40 0.45
CA ASP A 21 -13.25 14.33 1.75
C ASP A 21 -13.43 12.86 2.16
N ILE A 22 -13.93 12.01 1.25
CA ILE A 22 -14.08 10.56 1.47
C ILE A 22 -12.71 9.89 1.57
N LEU A 23 -11.78 10.24 0.69
CA LEU A 23 -10.44 9.66 0.70
C LEU A 23 -9.66 10.05 1.95
N GLY A 24 -9.79 11.30 2.42
CA GLY A 24 -9.20 11.74 3.67
C GLY A 24 -9.69 10.93 4.88
N ALA A 25 -10.99 10.65 4.94
CA ALA A 25 -11.57 9.80 5.99
C ALA A 25 -11.00 8.37 5.96
N ILE A 26 -10.95 7.75 4.77
CA ILE A 26 -10.36 6.41 4.60
C ILE A 26 -8.87 6.44 4.97
N THR A 27 -8.12 7.44 4.51
CA THR A 27 -6.69 7.57 4.76
C THR A 27 -6.39 7.70 6.24
N GLY A 28 -7.11 8.56 6.96
CA GLY A 28 -6.93 8.73 8.39
C GLY A 28 -7.14 7.42 9.16
N VAL A 29 -8.29 6.77 8.94
CA VAL A 29 -8.71 5.62 9.75
C VAL A 29 -7.97 4.33 9.38
N PHE A 30 -7.81 4.05 8.07
CA PHE A 30 -7.32 2.75 7.61
C PHE A 30 -5.85 2.74 7.22
N PHE A 31 -5.19 3.91 7.10
CA PHE A 31 -3.75 3.96 6.84
C PHE A 31 -2.99 4.65 7.97
N VAL A 32 -3.33 5.89 8.31
CA VAL A 32 -2.56 6.66 9.29
C VAL A 32 -2.62 6.03 10.68
N VAL A 33 -3.82 5.71 11.18
CA VAL A 33 -3.99 5.09 12.51
C VAL A 33 -3.24 3.75 12.65
N PRO A 34 -3.39 2.75 11.76
CA PRO A 34 -2.66 1.49 11.91
C PRO A 34 -1.14 1.65 11.76
N ILE A 35 -0.66 2.53 10.88
CA ILE A 35 0.77 2.83 10.77
C ILE A 35 1.30 3.45 12.07
N LEU A 36 0.57 4.41 12.64
CA LEU A 36 0.94 5.03 13.91
C LEU A 36 0.93 4.02 15.06
N GLY A 37 -0.05 3.11 15.08
CA GLY A 37 -0.12 2.01 16.04
C GLY A 37 1.11 1.10 15.97
N ILE A 38 1.53 0.72 14.76
CA ILE A 38 2.76 -0.05 14.55
C ILE A 38 3.98 0.73 15.06
N LEU A 39 4.11 2.01 14.72
CA LEU A 39 5.24 2.85 15.13
C LEU A 39 5.32 2.95 16.66
N PHE A 40 4.20 3.18 17.34
CA PHE A 40 4.18 3.22 18.81
C PHE A 40 4.48 1.86 19.44
N LEU A 41 4.04 0.76 18.82
CA LEU A 41 4.36 -0.57 19.30
C LEU A 41 5.86 -0.85 19.19
N MET A 42 6.48 -0.46 18.07
CA MET A 42 7.92 -0.60 17.85
C MET A 42 8.73 0.29 18.80
N ALA A 43 8.28 1.53 19.03
CA ALA A 43 8.94 2.45 19.96
C ALA A 43 8.93 1.92 21.41
N GLN A 44 7.84 1.29 21.84
CA GLN A 44 7.72 0.66 23.16
C GLN A 44 8.48 -0.68 23.27
N GLY A 45 8.76 -1.33 22.14
CA GLY A 45 9.37 -2.65 22.08
C GLY A 45 10.81 -2.71 22.59
N GLY A 46 11.48 -1.56 22.76
CA GLY A 46 12.82 -1.49 23.35
C GLY A 46 13.84 -2.39 22.65
N LEU A 47 13.79 -2.45 21.31
CA LEU A 47 14.71 -3.29 20.52
C LEU A 47 16.16 -2.98 20.94
N PRO A 48 16.98 -4.00 21.24
CA PRO A 48 18.32 -3.78 21.74
C PRO A 48 19.12 -2.91 20.77
N THR A 49 19.82 -1.90 21.28
CA THR A 49 20.82 -1.14 20.51
C THR A 49 22.18 -1.85 20.48
N ASP A 50 22.22 -3.13 20.89
CA ASP A 50 23.43 -3.94 20.92
C ASP A 50 23.93 -4.19 19.47
N PRO A 51 25.22 -3.94 19.18
CA PRO A 51 25.79 -4.22 17.87
C PRO A 51 25.83 -5.71 17.51
N ASP A 52 25.61 -6.64 18.43
CA ASP A 52 25.57 -8.09 18.16
C ASP A 52 24.39 -8.46 17.24
N PRO A 53 24.64 -8.84 15.97
CA PRO A 53 23.58 -9.10 15.01
C PRO A 53 22.70 -10.29 15.36
N VAL A 54 23.23 -11.28 16.10
CA VAL A 54 22.48 -12.50 16.44
C VAL A 54 21.45 -12.17 17.52
N LYS A 55 21.88 -11.49 18.59
CA LYS A 55 20.98 -11.05 19.67
C LYS A 55 19.95 -10.05 19.19
N LEU A 56 20.33 -9.14 18.29
CA LEU A 56 19.38 -8.23 17.65
C LEU A 56 18.32 -9.00 16.87
N ASN A 57 18.73 -10.01 16.09
CA ASN A 57 17.80 -10.83 15.32
C ASN A 57 16.82 -11.61 16.24
N GLU A 58 17.32 -12.26 17.28
CA GLU A 58 16.50 -12.98 18.27
C GLU A 58 15.50 -12.04 18.96
N ALA A 59 15.94 -10.85 19.37
CA ALA A 59 15.07 -9.86 20.00
C ALA A 59 14.00 -9.35 19.04
N VAL A 60 14.36 -9.08 17.78
CA VAL A 60 13.40 -8.69 16.73
C VAL A 60 12.38 -9.80 16.48
N GLN A 61 12.84 -11.05 16.32
CA GLN A 61 11.94 -12.19 16.12
C GLN A 61 10.97 -12.36 17.29
N LYS A 62 11.47 -12.28 18.52
CA LYS A 62 10.64 -12.35 19.72
C LYS A 62 9.62 -11.22 19.77
N PHE A 63 10.04 -9.99 19.47
CA PHE A 63 9.14 -8.85 19.43
C PHE A 63 8.00 -9.05 18.43
N TYR A 64 8.30 -9.54 17.22
CA TYR A 64 7.27 -9.87 16.23
C TYR A 64 6.37 -11.03 16.66
N SER A 65 6.92 -12.08 17.29
CA SER A 65 6.10 -13.20 17.77
C SER A 65 5.13 -12.78 18.88
N ASP A 66 5.59 -11.94 19.80
CA ASP A 66 4.80 -11.46 20.93
C ASP A 66 3.70 -10.48 20.48
N ASN A 67 3.89 -9.81 19.34
CA ASN A 67 3.00 -8.79 18.80
C ASN A 67 2.30 -9.18 17.50
N LEU A 68 2.32 -10.47 17.14
CA LEU A 68 1.84 -10.96 15.85
C LEU A 68 0.42 -10.53 15.56
N LEU A 69 -0.48 -10.62 16.55
CA LEU A 69 -1.88 -10.22 16.39
C LEU A 69 -2.02 -8.72 16.10
N SER A 70 -1.26 -7.87 16.79
CA SER A 70 -1.28 -6.41 16.58
C SER A 70 -0.83 -6.04 15.18
N PHE A 71 0.27 -6.65 14.70
CA PHE A 71 0.74 -6.48 13.33
C PHE A 71 -0.27 -6.98 12.31
N LEU A 72 -0.86 -8.15 12.55
CA LEU A 72 -1.86 -8.73 11.64
C LEU A 72 -3.09 -7.82 11.52
N LEU A 73 -3.61 -7.33 12.64
CA LEU A 73 -4.76 -6.42 12.63
C LEU A 73 -4.44 -5.09 11.93
N ALA A 74 -3.28 -4.50 12.21
CA ALA A 74 -2.86 -3.26 11.57
C ALA A 74 -2.70 -3.41 10.05
N ASN A 75 -2.08 -4.50 9.58
CA ASN A 75 -1.97 -4.80 8.16
C ASN A 75 -3.34 -5.07 7.53
N LEU A 76 -4.21 -5.83 8.22
CA LEU A 76 -5.56 -6.10 7.74
C LEU A 76 -6.39 -4.81 7.59
N MET A 77 -6.18 -3.82 8.47
CA MET A 77 -6.82 -2.50 8.32
C MET A 77 -6.31 -1.75 7.08
N ILE A 78 -5.01 -1.79 6.80
CA ILE A 78 -4.41 -1.17 5.61
C ILE A 78 -4.90 -1.86 4.34
N ASP A 79 -4.95 -3.20 4.34
CA ASP A 79 -5.47 -4.01 3.26
C ASP A 79 -6.94 -3.73 2.98
N PHE A 80 -7.74 -3.67 4.04
CA PHE A 80 -9.15 -3.31 3.96
C PHE A 80 -9.36 -1.90 3.40
N GLY A 81 -8.60 -0.91 3.88
CA GLY A 81 -8.64 0.46 3.35
C GLY A 81 -8.24 0.53 1.88
N THR A 82 -7.19 -0.21 1.50
CA THR A 82 -6.72 -0.30 0.11
C THR A 82 -7.82 -0.85 -0.78
N PHE A 83 -8.45 -1.97 -0.39
CA PHE A 83 -9.49 -2.60 -1.17
C PHE A 83 -10.78 -1.78 -1.22
N ALA A 84 -11.13 -1.07 -0.15
CA ALA A 84 -12.23 -0.12 -0.15
C ALA A 84 -12.02 1.00 -1.19
N VAL A 85 -10.81 1.55 -1.31
CA VAL A 85 -10.47 2.52 -2.38
C VAL A 85 -10.62 1.88 -3.76
N LEU A 86 -10.17 0.63 -3.95
CA LEU A 86 -10.32 -0.07 -5.22
C LEU A 86 -11.80 -0.22 -5.60
N ILE A 87 -12.66 -0.69 -4.68
CA ILE A 87 -14.10 -0.84 -4.93
C ILE A 87 -14.76 0.50 -5.21
N LEU A 88 -14.43 1.54 -4.42
CA LEU A 88 -15.00 2.88 -4.55
C LEU A 88 -14.92 3.41 -5.98
N PHE A 89 -13.81 3.13 -6.68
CA PHE A 89 -13.58 3.64 -8.02
C PHE A 89 -13.79 2.60 -9.14
N LEU A 90 -13.66 1.31 -8.87
CA LEU A 90 -13.73 0.30 -9.93
C LEU A 90 -15.12 -0.31 -10.07
N GLN A 91 -15.99 -0.17 -9.07
CA GLN A 91 -17.37 -0.60 -9.22
C GLN A 91 -18.30 0.57 -9.59
N PRO A 92 -19.12 0.42 -10.64
CA PRO A 92 -20.10 1.44 -11.01
C PRO A 92 -21.20 1.54 -9.93
N GLY A 93 -21.63 2.77 -9.61
CA GLY A 93 -22.81 3.05 -8.78
C GLY A 93 -22.67 4.25 -7.85
N ASN A 94 -23.78 4.96 -7.62
CA ASN A 94 -23.88 5.97 -6.55
C ASN A 94 -24.04 5.27 -5.21
N ARG A 95 -22.94 4.76 -4.65
CA ARG A 95 -22.92 4.13 -3.33
C ARG A 95 -22.48 5.11 -2.26
N THR A 96 -23.04 4.95 -1.07
CA THR A 96 -22.53 5.61 0.14
C THR A 96 -21.20 4.98 0.57
N LEU A 97 -20.41 5.69 1.37
CA LEU A 97 -19.16 5.16 1.93
C LEU A 97 -19.40 3.87 2.73
N GLY A 98 -20.47 3.81 3.53
CA GLY A 98 -20.81 2.63 4.33
C GLY A 98 -21.08 1.39 3.48
N GLU A 99 -21.80 1.54 2.36
CA GLU A 99 -22.05 0.44 1.41
C GLU A 99 -20.75 -0.04 0.74
N THR A 100 -19.87 0.89 0.36
CA THR A 100 -18.55 0.53 -0.19
C THR A 100 -17.71 -0.25 0.83
N LEU A 101 -17.69 0.18 2.10
CA LEU A 101 -16.97 -0.53 3.17
C LEU A 101 -17.56 -1.92 3.44
N MET A 102 -18.88 -2.06 3.44
CA MET A 102 -19.55 -3.35 3.59
C MET A 102 -19.19 -4.30 2.45
N LEU A 103 -19.10 -3.78 1.23
CA LEU A 103 -18.72 -4.58 0.07
C LEU A 103 -17.24 -4.97 0.10
N ALA A 104 -16.37 -4.06 0.54
CA ALA A 104 -14.96 -4.37 0.79
C ALA A 104 -14.83 -5.48 1.83
N LEU A 105 -15.66 -5.46 2.88
CA LEU A 105 -15.63 -6.48 3.94
C LEU A 105 -16.07 -7.85 3.41
N ARG A 106 -17.14 -7.88 2.60
CA ARG A 106 -17.66 -9.09 1.97
C ARG A 106 -16.61 -9.81 1.11
N TRP A 107 -15.79 -9.04 0.39
CA TRP A 107 -14.78 -9.55 -0.55
C TRP A 107 -13.35 -9.46 -0.01
N LEU A 108 -13.19 -9.15 1.28
CA LEU A 108 -11.88 -8.97 1.92
C LEU A 108 -11.07 -10.26 1.88
N LEU A 109 -11.66 -11.40 2.24
CA LEU A 109 -10.93 -12.67 2.28
C LEU A 109 -10.36 -13.07 0.89
N PRO A 110 -11.14 -13.03 -0.21
CA PRO A 110 -10.58 -13.19 -1.56
C PRO A 110 -9.47 -12.19 -1.91
N PHE A 111 -9.59 -10.93 -1.50
CA PHE A 111 -8.55 -9.92 -1.70
C PHE A 111 -7.26 -10.29 -0.95
N ILE A 112 -7.34 -10.68 0.32
CA ILE A 112 -6.19 -11.10 1.13
C ILE A 112 -5.51 -12.33 0.51
N VAL A 113 -6.27 -13.31 0.03
CA VAL A 113 -5.70 -14.48 -0.65
C VAL A 113 -4.93 -14.06 -1.92
N ILE A 114 -5.47 -13.12 -2.71
CA ILE A 114 -4.75 -12.58 -3.88
C ILE A 114 -3.45 -11.92 -3.45
N ASP A 115 -3.47 -11.08 -2.41
CA ASP A 115 -2.30 -10.33 -1.97
C ASP A 115 -1.21 -11.26 -1.39
N VAL A 116 -1.61 -12.24 -0.58
CA VAL A 116 -0.70 -13.28 -0.04
C VAL A 116 -0.06 -14.09 -1.17
N ILE A 117 -0.84 -14.53 -2.18
CA ILE A 117 -0.27 -15.25 -3.33
C ILE A 117 0.71 -14.36 -4.10
N ALA A 118 0.37 -13.08 -4.32
CA ALA A 118 1.27 -12.15 -4.99
C ALA A 118 2.57 -11.93 -4.21
N ALA A 119 2.50 -11.83 -2.88
CA ALA A 119 3.64 -11.72 -1.99
C ALA A 119 4.52 -12.98 -2.00
N ILE A 120 3.91 -14.18 -1.98
CA ILE A 120 4.64 -15.45 -2.11
C ILE A 120 5.35 -15.53 -3.46
N LEU A 121 4.67 -15.19 -4.55
CA LEU A 121 5.27 -15.19 -5.89
C LEU A 121 6.43 -14.20 -6.00
N PHE A 122 6.28 -13.01 -5.42
CA PHE A 122 7.37 -12.05 -5.32
C PHE A 122 8.54 -12.62 -4.52
N GLY A 123 8.29 -13.20 -3.34
CA GLY A 123 9.31 -13.78 -2.47
C GLY A 123 10.10 -14.92 -3.12
N VAL A 124 9.39 -15.90 -3.71
CA VAL A 124 9.99 -17.02 -4.44
C VAL A 124 10.76 -16.54 -5.67
N GLY A 125 10.23 -15.56 -6.40
CA GLY A 125 10.95 -14.97 -7.53
C GLY A 125 12.22 -14.27 -7.07
N ALA A 126 12.12 -13.42 -6.05
CA ALA A 126 13.22 -12.64 -5.49
C ALA A 126 14.33 -13.51 -4.90
N SER A 127 13.99 -14.69 -4.33
CA SER A 127 14.99 -15.63 -3.81
C SER A 127 15.84 -16.28 -4.92
N LEU A 128 15.33 -16.35 -6.14
CA LEU A 128 16.12 -16.79 -7.30
C LEU A 128 16.98 -15.64 -7.81
N PHE A 129 16.33 -14.52 -8.14
CA PHE A 129 16.95 -13.24 -8.50
C PHE A 129 15.91 -12.11 -8.33
N LEU A 130 16.36 -10.87 -8.15
CA LEU A 130 15.43 -9.74 -8.01
C LEU A 130 14.48 -9.58 -9.21
N LEU A 131 14.97 -9.81 -10.44
CA LEU A 131 14.19 -9.65 -11.67
C LEU A 131 12.97 -10.58 -11.77
N PRO A 132 13.07 -11.90 -11.55
CA PRO A 132 11.92 -12.80 -11.45
C PRO A 132 10.89 -12.38 -10.40
N GLY A 133 11.32 -11.91 -9.22
CA GLY A 133 10.43 -11.39 -8.18
C GLY A 133 9.65 -10.18 -8.67
N LEU A 134 10.36 -9.16 -9.17
CA LEU A 134 9.74 -7.97 -9.75
C LEU A 134 8.81 -8.31 -10.92
N PHE A 135 9.22 -9.24 -11.79
CA PHE A 135 8.37 -9.72 -12.87
C PHE A 135 7.06 -10.28 -12.31
N ALA A 136 7.10 -11.26 -11.39
CA ALA A 136 5.90 -11.85 -10.81
C ALA A 136 4.99 -10.82 -10.13
N PHE A 137 5.59 -9.89 -9.38
CA PHE A 137 4.89 -8.80 -8.72
C PHE A 137 4.19 -7.86 -9.70
N GLY A 138 4.92 -7.35 -10.71
CA GLY A 138 4.33 -6.46 -11.72
C GLY A 138 3.24 -7.12 -12.55
N ARG A 139 3.34 -8.45 -12.73
CA ARG A 139 2.35 -9.23 -13.47
C ARG A 139 1.07 -9.51 -12.67
N THR A 140 1.17 -9.55 -11.35
CA THR A 140 0.04 -9.76 -10.43
C THR A 140 -0.50 -8.46 -9.82
N TRP A 141 0.17 -7.33 -10.03
CA TRP A 141 -0.16 -6.03 -9.43
C TRP A 141 -1.61 -5.56 -9.66
N LEU A 142 -2.18 -5.91 -10.82
CA LEU A 142 -3.54 -5.57 -11.22
C LEU A 142 -4.59 -6.64 -10.85
N ALA A 143 -4.22 -7.71 -10.16
CA ALA A 143 -5.16 -8.76 -9.75
C ALA A 143 -6.20 -8.24 -8.73
N ALA A 144 -5.78 -7.50 -7.71
CA ALA A 144 -6.75 -6.93 -6.77
C ALA A 144 -7.69 -5.88 -7.40
N PRO A 145 -7.21 -4.95 -8.26
CA PRO A 145 -8.10 -4.12 -9.08
C PRO A 145 -9.10 -4.93 -9.91
N ALA A 146 -8.66 -6.03 -10.53
CA ALA A 146 -9.55 -6.93 -11.29
C ALA A 146 -10.64 -7.55 -10.41
N LEU A 147 -10.27 -8.05 -9.22
CA LEU A 147 -11.24 -8.56 -8.24
C LEU A 147 -12.22 -7.46 -7.80
N ALA A 148 -11.73 -6.25 -7.52
CA ALA A 148 -12.57 -5.14 -7.11
C ALA A 148 -13.57 -4.74 -8.21
N ALA A 149 -13.14 -4.73 -9.47
CA ALA A 149 -13.97 -4.37 -10.61
C ALA A 149 -15.05 -5.42 -10.91
N ASN A 150 -14.70 -6.71 -10.87
CA ASN A 150 -15.60 -7.82 -11.16
C ASN A 150 -15.40 -8.99 -10.18
N PRO A 151 -15.97 -8.90 -8.96
CA PRO A 151 -15.81 -9.95 -7.95
C PRO A 151 -16.35 -11.33 -8.38
N GLU A 152 -17.36 -11.35 -9.24
CA GLU A 152 -18.03 -12.58 -9.73
C GLU A 152 -17.13 -13.47 -10.59
N GLN A 153 -16.06 -12.93 -11.17
CA GLN A 153 -15.07 -13.74 -11.91
C GLN A 153 -14.19 -14.59 -10.99
N GLY A 154 -14.25 -14.36 -9.67
CA GLY A 154 -13.46 -15.04 -8.66
C GLY A 154 -11.97 -14.70 -8.72
N MET A 155 -11.20 -15.31 -7.81
CA MET A 155 -9.77 -15.02 -7.65
C MET A 155 -8.93 -15.41 -8.87
N LEU A 156 -9.22 -16.57 -9.49
CA LEU A 156 -8.52 -17.04 -10.68
C LEU A 156 -8.78 -16.12 -11.88
N GLY A 157 -10.03 -15.65 -12.04
CA GLY A 157 -10.38 -14.66 -13.05
C GLY A 157 -9.63 -13.36 -12.84
N ALA A 158 -9.57 -12.87 -11.60
CA ALA A 158 -8.84 -11.68 -11.23
C ALA A 158 -7.33 -11.77 -11.53
N PHE A 159 -6.67 -12.88 -11.20
CA PHE A 159 -5.27 -13.11 -11.56
C PHE A 159 -5.06 -13.15 -13.08
N ARG A 160 -5.91 -13.89 -13.79
CA ARG A 160 -5.83 -13.99 -15.26
C ARG A 160 -5.97 -12.62 -15.91
N GLU A 161 -6.93 -11.82 -15.47
CA GLU A 161 -7.13 -10.47 -15.97
C GLU A 161 -5.95 -9.55 -15.64
N GLY A 162 -5.48 -9.55 -14.39
CA GLY A 162 -4.29 -8.77 -13.99
C GLY A 162 -3.05 -9.12 -14.81
N TRP A 163 -2.85 -10.41 -15.08
CA TRP A 163 -1.79 -10.92 -15.95
C TRP A 163 -1.98 -10.44 -17.39
N GLN A 164 -3.17 -10.53 -17.97
CA GLN A 164 -3.40 -10.05 -19.35
C GLN A 164 -3.19 -8.54 -19.49
N ARG A 165 -3.66 -7.75 -18.52
CA ARG A 165 -3.58 -6.27 -18.55
C ARG A 165 -2.16 -5.74 -18.40
N SER A 166 -1.28 -6.46 -17.70
CA SER A 166 0.13 -6.10 -17.48
C SER A 166 1.09 -6.58 -18.60
N ASN A 167 0.58 -7.07 -19.74
CA ASN A 167 1.38 -7.67 -20.82
C ASN A 167 2.43 -6.71 -21.43
N GLY A 168 3.49 -7.29 -22.01
CA GLY A 168 4.58 -6.54 -22.65
C GLY A 168 5.44 -5.78 -21.65
N LEU A 169 5.72 -4.50 -21.91
CA LEU A 169 6.49 -3.64 -21.00
C LEU A 169 5.62 -2.93 -19.95
N ARG A 170 4.31 -3.22 -19.90
CA ARG A 170 3.38 -2.51 -18.99
C ARG A 170 3.69 -2.80 -17.53
N TRP A 171 4.05 -4.02 -17.18
CA TRP A 171 4.43 -4.38 -15.80
C TRP A 171 5.59 -3.53 -15.26
N LEU A 172 6.56 -3.14 -16.10
CA LEU A 172 7.64 -2.23 -15.71
C LEU A 172 7.11 -0.82 -15.40
N LEU A 173 6.16 -0.32 -16.18
CA LEU A 173 5.53 0.98 -15.90
C LEU A 173 4.72 0.96 -14.60
N LEU A 174 4.05 -0.16 -14.30
CA LEU A 174 3.30 -0.35 -13.06
C LEU A 174 4.22 -0.31 -11.84
N ILE A 175 5.31 -1.09 -11.89
CA ILE A 175 6.32 -1.10 -10.84
C ILE A 175 7.00 0.27 -10.74
N GLY A 176 7.33 0.89 -11.87
CA GLY A 176 7.94 2.22 -11.90
C GLY A 176 7.06 3.28 -11.24
N ALA A 177 5.75 3.27 -11.48
CA ALA A 177 4.80 4.19 -10.82
C ALA A 177 4.71 3.93 -9.30
N SER A 178 4.65 2.66 -8.90
CA SER A 178 4.62 2.28 -7.48
C SER A 178 5.92 2.65 -6.77
N ALA A 179 7.06 2.31 -7.38
CA ALA A 179 8.39 2.60 -6.85
C ALA A 179 8.61 4.10 -6.73
N ALA A 180 8.24 4.90 -7.74
CA ALA A 180 8.32 6.35 -7.65
C ALA A 180 7.53 6.90 -6.45
N THR A 181 6.31 6.41 -6.23
CA THR A 181 5.46 6.83 -5.09
C THR A 181 6.12 6.50 -3.75
N ILE A 182 6.60 5.27 -3.59
CA ILE A 182 7.22 4.81 -2.35
C ILE A 182 8.55 5.54 -2.11
N LEU A 183 9.40 5.70 -3.13
CA LEU A 183 10.69 6.37 -3.01
C LEU A 183 10.52 7.86 -2.67
N ILE A 184 9.54 8.54 -3.27
CA ILE A 184 9.21 9.93 -2.90
C ILE A 184 8.75 9.99 -1.43
N ALA A 185 7.88 9.08 -1.01
CA ALA A 185 7.41 9.04 0.39
C ALA A 185 8.57 8.80 1.37
N ILE A 186 9.46 7.85 1.09
CA ILE A 186 10.67 7.59 1.87
C ILE A 186 11.56 8.83 1.91
N PHE A 187 11.80 9.48 0.76
CA PHE A 187 12.61 10.69 0.70
C PHE A 187 12.03 11.82 1.57
N VAL A 188 10.72 12.05 1.51
CA VAL A 188 10.04 13.07 2.32
C VAL A 188 10.08 12.71 3.81
N ILE A 189 9.90 11.44 4.17
CA ILE A 189 10.03 10.95 5.55
C ILE A 189 11.44 11.20 6.07
N LEU A 190 12.47 10.78 5.33
CA LEU A 190 13.87 10.95 5.74
C LEU A 190 14.21 12.42 5.92
N LEU A 191 13.84 13.27 4.96
CA LEU A 191 14.06 14.71 5.05
C LEU A 191 13.33 15.31 6.26
N GLY A 192 12.07 14.95 6.47
CA GLY A 192 11.27 15.40 7.61
C GLY A 192 11.88 14.99 8.95
N SER A 193 12.32 13.74 9.07
CA SER A 193 12.98 13.22 10.28
C SER A 193 14.30 13.91 10.57
N ILE A 194 15.12 14.20 9.55
CA ILE A 194 16.36 14.96 9.71
C ILE A 194 16.07 16.37 10.22
N LEU A 195 15.12 17.08 9.59
CA LEU A 195 14.76 18.44 9.99
C LEU A 195 14.21 18.49 11.42
N LEU A 196 13.33 17.54 11.79
CA LEU A 196 12.83 17.43 13.16
C LEU A 196 13.95 17.12 14.17
N GLY A 197 14.87 16.22 13.83
CA GLY A 197 16.01 15.90 14.67
C GLY A 197 16.94 17.09 14.90
N MET A 198 17.15 17.93 13.88
CA MET A 198 17.91 19.17 14.01
C MET A 198 17.25 20.14 15.00
N VAL A 199 15.93 20.34 14.90
CA VAL A 199 15.19 21.21 15.83
C VAL A 199 15.18 20.63 17.25
N ALA A 200 14.98 19.32 17.39
CA ALA A 200 14.99 18.63 18.68
C ALA A 200 16.33 18.81 19.41
N SER A 201 17.43 18.64 18.68
CA SER A 201 18.78 18.81 19.24
C SER A 201 19.05 20.23 19.76
N ALA A 202 18.35 21.25 19.24
CA ALA A 202 18.43 22.63 19.70
C ALA A 202 17.48 22.94 20.88
N ALA A 203 16.39 22.20 21.03
CA ALA A 203 15.34 22.44 22.03
C ALA A 203 15.52 21.67 23.36
N GLY A 204 16.36 20.63 23.36
CA GLY A 204 16.80 19.90 24.57
C GLY A 204 15.85 18.82 25.09
N ASP A 205 14.53 18.98 24.99
CA ASP A 205 13.56 17.91 25.27
C ASP A 205 13.20 17.16 23.98
N ASN A 206 13.54 15.87 23.92
CA ASN A 206 13.44 15.06 22.70
C ASN A 206 12.11 14.30 22.58
N GLN A 207 11.31 14.16 23.65
CA GLN A 207 10.17 13.25 23.64
C GLN A 207 9.02 13.74 22.74
N LEU A 208 8.71 15.04 22.79
CA LEU A 208 7.67 15.63 21.93
C LEU A 208 8.05 15.59 20.44
N PHE A 209 9.33 15.76 20.12
CA PHE A 209 9.81 15.70 18.74
C PHE A 209 9.80 14.28 18.18
N GLU A 210 10.10 13.28 19.02
CA GLU A 210 10.01 11.87 18.65
C GLU A 210 8.56 11.47 18.32
N MET A 211 7.61 11.83 19.19
CA MET A 211 6.17 11.60 18.93
C MET A 211 5.69 12.31 17.66
N THR A 212 6.14 13.55 17.44
CA THR A 212 5.84 14.30 16.22
C THR A 212 6.41 13.62 14.98
N GLY A 213 7.60 13.03 15.08
CA GLY A 213 8.22 12.23 14.04
C GLY A 213 7.37 11.02 13.65
N TYR A 214 6.83 10.28 14.62
CA TYR A 214 5.95 9.14 14.34
C TYR A 214 4.66 9.56 13.65
N VAL A 215 4.05 10.66 14.07
CA VAL A 215 2.85 11.21 13.41
C VAL A 215 3.17 11.64 11.97
N LEU A 216 4.31 12.28 11.72
CA LEU A 216 4.77 12.66 10.38
C LEU A 216 4.96 11.43 9.48
N ILE A 217 5.63 10.39 9.99
CA ILE A 217 5.82 9.13 9.26
C ILE A 217 4.48 8.49 8.92
N ALA A 218 3.55 8.43 9.89
CA ALA A 218 2.24 7.83 9.69
C ALA A 218 1.40 8.59 8.66
N ILE A 219 1.41 9.93 8.68
CA ILE A 219 0.70 10.76 7.72
C ILE A 219 1.26 10.56 6.31
N ILE A 220 2.57 10.67 6.13
CA ILE A 220 3.19 10.51 4.81
C ILE A 220 3.01 9.08 4.29
N GLY A 221 3.17 8.08 5.17
CA GLY A 221 2.91 6.68 4.85
C GLY A 221 1.46 6.47 4.40
N GLY A 222 0.49 7.03 5.12
CA GLY A 222 -0.92 6.93 4.75
C GLY A 222 -1.25 7.60 3.41
N ILE A 223 -0.63 8.75 3.13
CA ILE A 223 -0.73 9.41 1.82
C ILE A 223 -0.12 8.54 0.71
N ALA A 224 1.03 7.90 0.97
CA ALA A 224 1.67 7.00 0.01
C ALA A 224 0.80 5.77 -0.29
N TRP A 225 0.16 5.18 0.73
CA TRP A 225 -0.76 4.05 0.58
C TRP A 225 -1.99 4.42 -0.27
N VAL A 226 -2.68 5.51 0.06
CA VAL A 226 -3.86 5.93 -0.74
C VAL A 226 -3.45 6.30 -2.17
N THR A 227 -2.32 6.97 -2.34
CA THR A 227 -1.79 7.32 -3.68
C THR A 227 -1.51 6.06 -4.50
N THR A 228 -0.92 5.05 -3.87
CA THR A 228 -0.65 3.76 -4.52
C THR A 228 -1.95 3.05 -4.90
N ALA A 229 -2.98 3.06 -4.05
CA ALA A 229 -4.29 2.53 -4.38
C ALA A 229 -4.93 3.25 -5.58
N LEU A 230 -4.88 4.58 -5.62
CA LEU A 230 -5.39 5.38 -6.74
C LEU A 230 -4.60 5.13 -8.04
N ILE A 231 -3.28 4.95 -7.95
CA ILE A 231 -2.44 4.54 -9.09
C ILE A 231 -2.87 3.17 -9.63
N ARG A 232 -3.17 2.21 -8.75
CA ARG A 232 -3.68 0.89 -9.15
C ARG A 232 -5.03 1.00 -9.87
N VAL A 233 -5.95 1.82 -9.36
CA VAL A 233 -7.23 2.13 -10.03
C VAL A 233 -6.99 2.72 -11.41
N SER A 234 -6.17 3.76 -11.49
CA SER A 234 -5.91 4.47 -12.75
C SER A 234 -5.26 3.56 -13.79
N ALA A 235 -4.25 2.79 -13.36
CA ALA A 235 -3.58 1.82 -14.21
C ALA A 235 -4.55 0.75 -14.71
N TYR A 236 -5.44 0.25 -13.87
CA TYR A 236 -6.45 -0.73 -14.26
C TYR A 236 -7.40 -0.16 -15.33
N ARG A 237 -7.98 1.03 -15.12
CA ARG A 237 -8.84 1.72 -16.10
C ARG A 237 -8.13 1.98 -17.43
N ARG A 238 -6.84 2.36 -17.40
CA ARG A 238 -6.05 2.68 -18.60
C ARG A 238 -5.52 1.46 -19.35
N THR A 239 -5.55 0.28 -18.72
CA THR A 239 -5.11 -0.98 -19.32
C THR A 239 -6.27 -1.85 -19.79
N GLU A 240 -7.51 -1.34 -19.77
CA GLU A 240 -8.65 -2.02 -20.39
C GLU A 240 -8.30 -2.47 -21.81
N PRO A 241 -8.58 -3.75 -22.16
CA PRO A 241 -8.48 -4.20 -23.53
C PRO A 241 -9.33 -3.25 -24.39
N ARG A 242 -8.75 -2.70 -25.47
CA ARG A 242 -9.55 -2.02 -26.49
C ARG A 242 -10.62 -3.01 -26.93
N GLN A 243 -11.87 -2.78 -26.54
CA GLN A 243 -12.99 -3.32 -27.31
C GLN A 243 -12.89 -2.60 -28.65
N GLY A 244 -12.42 -3.33 -29.66
CA GLY A 244 -12.22 -2.78 -30.99
C GLY A 244 -13.55 -2.33 -31.57
N ILE A 245 -13.55 -1.11 -32.11
CA ILE A 245 -13.86 -0.85 -33.51
C ILE A 245 -12.71 0.01 -34.04
#